data_AF-A0A847E1Q6-F1
#
_entry.id   AF-A0A847E1Q6-F1
#
_cell.length_a   1.000
_cell.length_b   1.000
_cell.length_c   1.000
_cell.angle_alpha   90.00
_cell.angle_beta   90.00
_cell.angle_gamma   90.00
#
_symmetry.space_group_name_H-M   'P 1'
#
loop_
_entity.id
_entity.type
_entity.pdbx_description
1 polymer ?
#
loop_
_entity_poly.entity_id
_entity_poly.type
_entity_poly.pdbx_seq_one_letter_code
_entity_poly.pdbx_strand_id
1 'polypeptide(L)'
;DLDAIEAARRRGRRMIGAISPCPLTNDFTMRSPYPVEGLAAWQPALSLKGAAYEARLADPAFRDAVRSEIATPAVFRLFNGEWHKVQVVETRDPANRRYEHRTIAELATEAGADPLDFMLDLALSEDLETVFSAVLLNSDEQAVARMLRHPASLVSLSDAGAHLTFFNDAGFGLHLLGHWVRERGVLELAEAVRKLTSEPAELFGIRDRGRIAPGAWADLLLFDPATVDRGPKQRVHDLPGGSARLVTPAVGVHGVWVNGVKVADADGLIAEPGSGQAGSARWPGRMLREFAA
;
A
#
# COMPACT_ATOMS: atom_id res chain seq x y z
N ASP A 1 -11.38 -15.60 4.90
CA ASP A 1 -12.68 -16.20 5.27
C ASP A 1 -12.95 -15.94 6.75
N LEU A 2 -13.89 -15.04 7.06
CA LEU A 2 -14.23 -14.67 8.45
C LEU A 2 -14.99 -15.80 9.17
N ASP A 3 -15.80 -16.57 8.45
CA ASP A 3 -16.59 -17.66 9.03
C ASP A 3 -15.68 -18.79 9.50
N ALA A 4 -14.64 -19.09 8.73
CA ALA A 4 -13.59 -20.03 9.14
C ALA A 4 -12.84 -19.54 10.40
N ILE A 5 -12.59 -18.23 10.52
CA ILE A 5 -11.99 -17.61 11.71
C ILE A 5 -12.90 -17.79 12.92
N GLU A 6 -14.18 -17.48 12.79
CA GLU A 6 -15.13 -17.68 13.88
C GLU A 6 -15.27 -19.15 14.28
N ALA A 7 -15.38 -20.05 13.30
CA ALA A 7 -15.47 -21.48 13.56
C ALA A 7 -14.24 -22.00 14.33
N ALA A 8 -13.04 -21.52 14.00
CA ALA A 8 -11.83 -21.83 14.76
C ALA A 8 -11.89 -21.29 16.20
N ARG A 9 -12.37 -20.06 16.38
CA ARG A 9 -12.53 -19.44 17.71
C ARG A 9 -13.56 -20.16 18.58
N ARG A 10 -14.68 -20.60 18.01
CA ARG A 10 -15.69 -21.42 18.71
C ARG A 10 -15.12 -22.77 19.17
N ARG A 11 -14.11 -23.30 18.46
CA ARG A 11 -13.33 -24.49 18.86
C ARG A 11 -12.20 -24.19 19.86
N GLY A 12 -12.17 -23.00 20.45
CA GLY A 12 -11.14 -22.59 21.41
C GLY A 12 -9.78 -22.24 20.78
N ARG A 13 -9.70 -22.06 19.46
CA ARG A 13 -8.45 -21.64 18.78
C ARG A 13 -8.39 -20.12 18.70
N ARG A 14 -7.26 -19.52 19.10
CA ARG A 14 -7.00 -18.08 18.91
C ARG A 14 -6.63 -17.83 17.44
N MET A 15 -7.62 -17.47 16.63
CA MET A 15 -7.42 -17.11 15.21
C MET A 15 -7.88 -15.66 14.98
N ILE A 16 -7.04 -14.88 14.32
CA ILE A 16 -7.25 -13.47 14.02
C ILE A 16 -6.91 -13.24 12.54
N GLY A 17 -7.79 -12.56 11.82
CA GLY A 17 -7.56 -12.15 10.44
C GLY A 17 -6.82 -10.81 10.40
N ALA A 18 -5.67 -10.77 9.74
CA ALA A 18 -4.98 -9.52 9.47
C ALA A 18 -5.65 -8.82 8.26
N ILE A 19 -6.03 -7.56 8.44
CA ILE A 19 -6.75 -6.76 7.44
C ILE A 19 -5.97 -5.46 7.23
N SER A 20 -5.65 -5.14 5.97
CA SER A 20 -5.19 -3.78 5.63
C SER A 20 -6.39 -2.89 5.36
N PRO A 21 -6.44 -1.66 5.92
CA PRO A 21 -7.47 -0.69 5.60
C PRO A 21 -7.21 -0.02 4.24
N CYS A 22 -6.03 -0.22 3.66
CA CYS A 22 -5.67 0.39 2.39
C CYS A 22 -5.97 -0.56 1.23
N PRO A 23 -6.42 -0.04 0.08
CA PRO A 23 -6.34 -0.77 -1.17
C PRO A 23 -4.86 -1.09 -1.47
N LEU A 24 -4.56 -2.34 -1.79
CA LEU A 24 -3.22 -2.72 -2.24
C LEU A 24 -3.04 -2.16 -3.64
N THR A 25 -2.22 -1.12 -3.77
CA THR A 25 -1.90 -0.49 -5.06
C THR A 25 -0.44 -0.70 -5.41
N ASN A 26 -0.17 -1.14 -6.63
CA ASN A 26 1.18 -1.30 -7.14
C ASN A 26 1.41 -0.36 -8.31
N ASP A 27 2.44 0.49 -8.17
CA ASP A 27 2.98 1.27 -9.26
C ASP A 27 3.98 0.40 -10.04
N PHE A 28 3.87 0.35 -11.37
CA PHE A 28 4.74 -0.46 -12.22
C PHE A 28 4.97 0.20 -13.57
N THR A 29 6.01 -0.23 -14.26
CA THR A 29 6.25 0.09 -15.67
C THR A 29 6.36 -1.21 -16.45
N MET A 30 6.32 -1.14 -17.77
CA MET A 30 6.58 -2.34 -18.58
C MET A 30 8.05 -2.78 -18.56
N ARG A 31 8.99 -2.00 -17.98
CA ARG A 31 10.33 -2.51 -17.65
C ARG A 31 10.33 -3.46 -16.45
N SER A 32 9.32 -3.40 -15.59
CA SER A 32 9.16 -4.25 -14.40
C SER A 32 7.68 -4.58 -14.20
N PRO A 33 7.11 -5.45 -15.04
CA PRO A 33 5.66 -5.63 -15.19
C PRO A 33 5.04 -6.56 -14.12
N TYR A 34 5.37 -6.32 -12.84
CA TYR A 34 5.05 -7.19 -11.72
C TYR A 34 3.61 -7.76 -11.68
N PRO A 35 2.54 -7.00 -11.98
CA PRO A 35 1.18 -7.54 -11.97
C PRO A 35 0.92 -8.71 -12.93
N VAL A 36 1.67 -8.79 -14.03
CA VAL A 36 1.47 -9.78 -15.10
C VAL A 36 2.57 -10.86 -15.17
N GLU A 37 3.66 -10.74 -14.41
CA GLU A 37 4.76 -11.72 -14.40
C GLU A 37 4.32 -13.13 -13.94
N GLY A 38 3.28 -13.20 -13.13
CA GLY A 38 2.69 -14.46 -12.67
C GLY A 38 1.87 -15.21 -13.73
N LEU A 39 1.59 -14.61 -14.88
CA LEU A 39 0.85 -15.25 -15.97
C LEU A 39 1.74 -16.24 -16.72
N ALA A 40 1.21 -17.42 -17.03
CA ALA A 40 1.94 -18.44 -17.78
C ALA A 40 2.30 -17.95 -19.19
N ALA A 41 1.38 -17.24 -19.84
CA ALA A 41 1.56 -16.62 -21.15
C ALA A 41 2.61 -15.50 -21.13
N TRP A 42 2.93 -14.93 -19.97
CA TRP A 42 3.95 -13.89 -19.83
C TRP A 42 5.37 -14.43 -19.67
N GLN A 43 5.52 -15.71 -19.26
CA GLN A 43 6.82 -16.36 -19.05
C GLN A 43 7.83 -16.17 -20.21
N PRO A 44 7.44 -16.25 -21.50
CA PRO A 44 8.37 -16.04 -22.61
C PRO A 44 9.02 -14.65 -22.66
N ALA A 45 8.45 -13.65 -21.97
CA ALA A 45 8.96 -12.28 -21.95
C ALA A 45 9.94 -12.03 -20.78
N LEU A 46 9.90 -12.83 -19.70
CA LEU A 46 10.65 -12.58 -18.46
C LEU A 46 12.17 -12.56 -18.62
N SER A 47 12.71 -13.33 -19.56
CA SER A 47 14.15 -13.42 -19.79
C SER A 47 14.66 -12.43 -20.85
N LEU A 48 13.77 -11.74 -21.56
CA LEU A 48 14.12 -10.81 -22.64
C LEU A 48 14.45 -9.43 -22.07
N LYS A 49 15.28 -8.68 -22.80
CA LYS A 49 15.64 -7.29 -22.47
C LYS A 49 15.76 -6.45 -23.75
N GLY A 50 15.59 -5.13 -23.62
CA GLY A 50 15.71 -4.16 -24.71
C GLY A 50 14.82 -4.50 -25.91
N ALA A 51 15.34 -4.31 -27.12
CA ALA A 51 14.59 -4.51 -28.37
C ALA A 51 13.94 -5.90 -28.51
N ALA A 52 14.54 -6.97 -27.94
CA ALA A 52 13.93 -8.30 -27.97
C ALA A 52 12.68 -8.40 -27.09
N TYR A 53 12.69 -7.71 -25.94
CA TYR A 53 11.54 -7.60 -25.06
C TYR A 53 10.45 -6.72 -25.67
N GLU A 54 10.82 -5.56 -26.23
CA GLU A 54 9.90 -4.67 -26.94
C GLU A 54 9.21 -5.37 -28.12
N ALA A 55 9.98 -6.10 -28.93
CA ALA A 55 9.44 -6.90 -30.03
C ALA A 55 8.47 -7.98 -29.55
N ARG A 56 8.72 -8.58 -28.37
CA ARG A 56 7.78 -9.54 -27.76
C ARG A 56 6.49 -8.86 -27.32
N LEU A 57 6.58 -7.69 -26.70
CA LEU A 57 5.40 -6.92 -26.30
C LEU A 57 4.59 -6.42 -27.50
N ALA A 58 5.21 -6.25 -28.66
CA ALA A 58 4.53 -5.88 -29.92
C ALA A 58 3.93 -7.08 -30.68
N ASP A 59 4.26 -8.32 -30.31
CA ASP A 59 3.81 -9.53 -31.02
C ASP A 59 2.32 -9.82 -30.75
N PRO A 60 1.45 -9.79 -31.78
CA PRO A 60 0.02 -10.09 -31.62
C PRO A 60 -0.25 -11.46 -31.00
N ALA A 61 0.53 -12.48 -31.36
CA ALA A 61 0.33 -13.84 -30.83
C ALA A 61 0.64 -13.91 -29.33
N PHE A 62 1.61 -13.13 -28.86
CA PHE A 62 1.89 -12.98 -27.43
C PHE A 62 0.74 -12.28 -26.71
N ARG A 63 0.24 -11.16 -27.26
CA ARG A 63 -0.87 -10.41 -26.66
C ARG A 63 -2.15 -11.26 -26.58
N ASP A 64 -2.45 -12.02 -27.62
CA ASP A 64 -3.60 -12.92 -27.67
C ASP A 64 -3.51 -14.03 -26.61
N ALA A 65 -2.33 -14.62 -26.42
CA ALA A 65 -2.11 -15.62 -25.38
C ALA A 65 -2.33 -15.05 -23.97
N VAL A 66 -1.78 -13.86 -23.69
CA VAL A 66 -1.95 -13.17 -22.40
C VAL A 66 -3.42 -12.83 -22.16
N ARG A 67 -4.12 -12.31 -23.17
CA ARG A 67 -5.54 -11.98 -23.08
C ARG A 67 -6.42 -13.19 -22.82
N SER A 68 -6.16 -14.30 -23.52
CA SER A 68 -6.89 -15.56 -23.33
C SER A 68 -6.71 -16.09 -21.91
N GLU A 69 -5.49 -16.00 -21.37
CA GLU A 69 -5.22 -16.40 -19.99
C GLU A 69 -5.97 -15.52 -18.98
N ILE A 70 -5.93 -14.20 -19.15
CA ILE A 70 -6.60 -13.23 -18.27
C ILE A 70 -8.12 -13.44 -18.27
N ALA A 71 -8.72 -13.75 -19.42
CA ALA A 71 -10.14 -14.03 -19.56
C ALA A 71 -10.60 -15.31 -18.83
N THR A 72 -9.66 -16.19 -18.46
CA THR A 72 -9.96 -17.43 -17.73
C THR A 72 -9.95 -17.19 -16.22
N PRO A 73 -11.02 -17.54 -15.48
CA PRO A 73 -11.05 -17.41 -14.02
C PRO A 73 -9.93 -18.19 -13.33
N ALA A 74 -9.28 -17.58 -12.34
CA ALA A 74 -8.25 -18.21 -11.53
C ALA A 74 -8.54 -18.05 -10.03
N VAL A 75 -8.16 -19.05 -9.24
CA VAL A 75 -8.33 -19.01 -7.77
C VAL A 75 -7.25 -18.14 -7.12
N PHE A 76 -6.04 -18.12 -7.67
CA PHE A 76 -4.92 -17.36 -7.16
C PHE A 76 -4.14 -16.72 -8.30
N ARG A 77 -4.43 -15.45 -8.56
CA ARG A 77 -3.75 -14.62 -9.56
C ARG A 77 -3.79 -13.16 -9.12
N LEU A 78 -2.68 -12.46 -9.30
CA LEU A 78 -2.54 -11.08 -8.85
C LEU A 78 -3.36 -10.08 -9.67
N PHE A 79 -3.50 -10.33 -10.98
CA PHE A 79 -4.25 -9.47 -11.91
C PHE A 79 -5.26 -10.30 -12.72
N ASN A 80 -6.54 -9.93 -12.69
CA ASN A 80 -7.64 -10.67 -13.33
C ASN A 80 -8.33 -9.85 -14.43
N GLY A 81 -7.60 -8.93 -15.07
CA GLY A 81 -8.14 -8.13 -16.17
C GLY A 81 -9.07 -7.02 -15.74
N GLU A 82 -9.02 -6.59 -14.47
CA GLU A 82 -9.76 -5.43 -13.99
C GLU A 82 -9.16 -4.12 -14.50
N TRP A 83 -9.20 -3.88 -15.81
CA TRP A 83 -8.59 -2.72 -16.46
C TRP A 83 -9.13 -1.36 -15.99
N HIS A 84 -10.32 -1.33 -15.39
CA HIS A 84 -10.88 -0.15 -14.71
C HIS A 84 -10.16 0.19 -13.39
N LYS A 85 -9.31 -0.72 -12.89
CA LYS A 85 -8.44 -0.54 -11.71
C LYS A 85 -6.99 -0.26 -12.08
N VAL A 86 -6.67 -0.19 -13.38
CA VAL A 86 -5.34 0.16 -13.88
C VAL A 86 -5.40 1.58 -14.42
N GLN A 87 -4.53 2.46 -13.94
CA GLN A 87 -4.52 3.88 -14.26
C GLN A 87 -3.14 4.32 -14.76
N VAL A 88 -3.09 5.27 -15.69
CA VAL A 88 -1.84 5.95 -16.06
C VAL A 88 -1.52 6.99 -14.99
N VAL A 89 -0.37 6.87 -14.34
CA VAL A 89 0.09 7.79 -13.28
C VAL A 89 0.94 8.91 -13.88
N GLU A 90 1.91 8.53 -14.70
CA GLU A 90 2.89 9.45 -15.26
C GLU A 90 3.30 8.96 -16.65
N THR A 91 3.38 9.89 -17.58
CA THR A 91 3.83 9.66 -18.94
C THR A 91 5.18 10.30 -19.20
N ARG A 92 6.01 9.64 -20.01
CA ARG A 92 7.32 10.17 -20.40
C ARG A 92 7.18 11.30 -21.42
N ASP A 93 6.34 11.11 -22.44
CA ASP A 93 6.13 12.08 -23.50
C ASP A 93 5.09 13.12 -23.06
N PRO A 94 5.42 14.43 -23.04
CA PRO A 94 4.46 15.48 -22.73
C PRO A 94 3.17 15.45 -23.57
N ALA A 95 3.20 14.90 -24.80
CA ALA A 95 2.02 14.74 -25.65
C ALA A 95 1.00 13.73 -25.09
N ASN A 96 1.46 12.79 -24.26
CA ASN A 96 0.64 11.74 -23.67
C ASN A 96 0.07 12.10 -22.29
N ARG A 97 0.43 13.26 -21.70
CA ARG A 97 -0.09 13.72 -20.39
C ARG A 97 -1.61 13.75 -20.28
N ARG A 98 -2.32 13.87 -21.41
CA ARG A 98 -3.79 13.75 -21.48
C ARG A 98 -4.33 12.39 -21.02
N TYR A 99 -3.48 11.36 -20.92
CA TYR A 99 -3.82 10.03 -20.42
C TYR A 99 -3.64 9.90 -18.91
N GLU A 100 -2.84 10.77 -18.29
CA GLU A 100 -2.59 10.73 -16.85
C GLU A 100 -3.90 10.87 -16.07
N HIS A 101 -3.95 10.16 -14.96
CA HIS A 101 -5.12 10.03 -14.09
C HIS A 101 -6.36 9.38 -14.72
N ARG A 102 -6.25 8.78 -15.91
CA ARG A 102 -7.33 8.02 -16.55
C ARG A 102 -7.07 6.52 -16.50
N THR A 103 -8.14 5.73 -16.46
CA THR A 103 -8.03 4.27 -16.43
C THR A 103 -7.75 3.70 -17.82
N ILE A 104 -7.06 2.55 -17.88
CA ILE A 104 -6.82 1.84 -19.13
C ILE A 104 -8.14 1.43 -19.79
N ALA A 105 -9.16 1.05 -19.01
CA ALA A 105 -10.48 0.73 -19.54
C ALA A 105 -11.14 1.92 -20.28
N GLU A 106 -11.10 3.12 -19.70
CA GLU A 106 -11.66 4.33 -20.34
C GLU A 106 -10.90 4.68 -21.61
N LEU A 107 -9.57 4.65 -21.53
CA LEU A 107 -8.68 4.99 -22.64
C LEU A 107 -8.81 4.03 -23.82
N ALA A 108 -8.86 2.73 -23.54
CA ALA A 108 -9.05 1.70 -24.56
C ALA A 108 -10.43 1.80 -25.22
N THR A 109 -11.48 2.10 -24.44
CA THR A 109 -12.84 2.34 -24.98
C THR A 109 -12.87 3.53 -25.93
N GLU A 110 -12.25 4.66 -25.56
CA GLU A 110 -12.15 5.84 -26.42
C GLU A 110 -11.37 5.55 -27.72
N ALA A 111 -10.31 4.74 -27.63
CA ALA A 111 -9.49 4.35 -28.76
C ALA A 111 -10.11 3.26 -29.64
N GLY A 112 -11.20 2.61 -29.20
CA GLY A 112 -11.75 1.43 -29.88
C GLY A 112 -10.79 0.24 -29.90
N ALA A 113 -9.93 0.14 -28.87
CA ALA A 113 -8.89 -0.87 -28.74
C ALA A 113 -9.15 -1.79 -27.55
N ASP A 114 -8.45 -2.92 -27.51
CA ASP A 114 -8.42 -3.73 -26.30
C ASP A 114 -7.56 -3.08 -25.21
N PRO A 115 -7.93 -3.19 -23.93
CA PRO A 115 -7.15 -2.65 -22.82
C PRO A 115 -5.68 -3.13 -22.75
N LEU A 116 -5.40 -4.40 -23.02
CA LEU A 116 -4.04 -4.93 -23.02
C LEU A 116 -3.23 -4.30 -24.16
N ASP A 117 -3.83 -4.22 -25.36
CA ASP A 117 -3.18 -3.63 -26.53
C ASP A 117 -2.88 -2.16 -26.29
N PHE A 118 -3.87 -1.39 -25.83
CA PHE A 118 -3.72 0.02 -25.53
C PHE A 118 -2.59 0.27 -24.52
N MET A 119 -2.56 -0.50 -23.42
CA MET A 119 -1.53 -0.36 -22.39
C MET A 119 -0.13 -0.67 -22.93
N LEU A 120 0.00 -1.76 -23.71
CA LEU A 120 1.29 -2.15 -24.28
C LEU A 120 1.77 -1.19 -25.38
N ASP A 121 0.86 -0.68 -26.21
CA ASP A 121 1.18 0.30 -27.24
C ASP A 121 1.61 1.63 -26.62
N LEU A 122 0.89 2.09 -25.58
CA LEU A 122 1.29 3.28 -24.82
C LEU A 122 2.68 3.07 -24.23
N ALA A 123 2.90 1.98 -23.51
CA ALA A 123 4.19 1.69 -22.90
C ALA A 123 5.32 1.64 -23.93
N LEU A 124 5.13 0.96 -25.08
CA LEU A 124 6.12 0.90 -26.16
C LEU A 124 6.41 2.28 -26.75
N SER A 125 5.38 3.13 -26.90
CA SER A 125 5.55 4.51 -27.38
C SER A 125 6.36 5.39 -26.44
N GLU A 126 6.42 5.01 -25.16
CA GLU A 126 7.07 5.74 -24.07
C GLU A 126 8.40 5.11 -23.60
N ASP A 127 9.04 4.28 -24.43
CA ASP A 127 10.26 3.53 -24.03
C ASP A 127 10.07 2.75 -22.73
N LEU A 128 8.86 2.21 -22.53
CA LEU A 128 8.43 1.45 -21.35
C LEU A 128 8.53 2.25 -20.03
N GLU A 129 8.61 3.58 -20.08
CA GLU A 129 8.73 4.45 -18.91
C GLU A 129 7.38 4.95 -18.38
N THR A 130 6.26 4.67 -19.06
CA THR A 130 4.92 4.96 -18.52
C THR A 130 4.75 4.28 -17.17
N VAL A 131 4.39 5.07 -16.15
CA VAL A 131 4.06 4.56 -14.82
C VAL A 131 2.57 4.27 -14.79
N PHE A 132 2.23 3.02 -14.53
CA PHE A 132 0.87 2.56 -14.28
C PHE A 132 0.68 2.30 -12.79
N SER A 133 -0.54 2.44 -12.29
CA SER A 133 -0.93 1.98 -10.96
C SER A 133 -2.09 1.00 -11.09
N ALA A 134 -1.98 -0.16 -10.45
CA ALA A 134 -3.04 -1.17 -10.38
C ALA A 134 -3.54 -1.36 -8.95
N VAL A 135 -4.85 -1.34 -8.76
CA VAL A 135 -5.48 -1.76 -7.50
C VAL A 135 -5.72 -3.27 -7.52
N LEU A 136 -4.97 -4.01 -6.69
CA LEU A 136 -4.88 -5.46 -6.76
C LEU A 136 -5.74 -6.17 -5.71
N LEU A 137 -5.74 -5.67 -4.46
CA LEU A 137 -6.49 -6.25 -3.34
C LEU A 137 -7.15 -5.13 -2.52
N ASN A 138 -8.12 -5.52 -1.68
CA ASN A 138 -8.89 -4.61 -0.82
C ASN A 138 -9.56 -3.46 -1.58
N SER A 139 -9.93 -3.69 -2.84
CA SER A 139 -10.63 -2.70 -3.69
C SER A 139 -12.15 -2.66 -3.43
N ASP A 140 -12.72 -3.73 -2.86
CA ASP A 140 -14.13 -3.76 -2.45
C ASP A 140 -14.26 -3.18 -1.05
N GLU A 141 -14.61 -1.91 -0.97
CA GLU A 141 -14.75 -1.20 0.29
C GLU A 141 -15.85 -1.77 1.19
N GLN A 142 -16.90 -2.37 0.65
CA GLN A 142 -17.95 -2.98 1.48
C GLN A 142 -17.42 -4.25 2.16
N ALA A 143 -16.65 -5.05 1.43
CA ALA A 143 -15.95 -6.19 1.99
C ALA A 143 -14.92 -5.74 3.05
N VAL A 144 -14.13 -4.70 2.78
CA VAL A 144 -13.16 -4.16 3.73
C VAL A 144 -13.85 -3.62 4.98
N ALA A 145 -14.93 -2.85 4.84
CA ALA A 145 -15.70 -2.34 5.97
C ALA A 145 -16.24 -3.45 6.87
N ARG A 146 -16.75 -4.54 6.28
CA ARG A 146 -17.18 -5.73 7.03
C ARG A 146 -16.02 -6.36 7.79
N MET A 147 -14.85 -6.47 7.16
CA MET A 147 -13.64 -7.02 7.78
C MET A 147 -13.14 -6.14 8.93
N LEU A 148 -13.08 -4.82 8.74
CA LEU A 148 -12.63 -3.86 9.77
C LEU A 148 -13.51 -3.89 11.02
N ARG A 149 -14.83 -4.05 10.87
CA ARG A 149 -15.78 -4.17 12.00
C ARG A 149 -15.72 -5.52 12.71
N HIS A 150 -15.09 -6.52 12.11
CA HIS A 150 -15.15 -7.87 12.64
C HIS A 150 -14.33 -7.98 13.94
N PRO A 151 -14.85 -8.60 15.03
CA PRO A 151 -14.16 -8.72 16.32
C PRO A 151 -12.94 -9.67 16.28
N ALA A 152 -12.79 -10.42 15.18
CA ALA A 152 -11.62 -11.24 14.91
C ALA A 152 -10.69 -10.65 13.83
N SER A 153 -10.79 -9.34 13.58
CA SER A 153 -9.86 -8.62 12.71
C SER A 153 -8.78 -7.91 13.51
N LEU A 154 -7.60 -7.81 12.93
CA LEU A 154 -6.51 -6.95 13.35
C LEU A 154 -6.16 -6.03 12.19
N VAL A 155 -6.14 -4.72 12.43
CA VAL A 155 -5.62 -3.76 11.46
C VAL A 155 -4.09 -3.91 11.40
N SER A 156 -3.57 -4.37 10.26
CA SER A 156 -2.16 -4.69 10.07
C SER A 156 -1.81 -4.66 8.57
N LEU A 157 -0.68 -5.26 8.19
CA LEU A 157 -0.23 -5.41 6.80
C LEU A 157 0.01 -4.07 6.09
N SER A 158 0.62 -3.11 6.79
CA SER A 158 1.15 -1.91 6.14
C SER A 158 2.23 -2.27 5.13
N ASP A 159 3.11 -3.23 5.44
CA ASP A 159 4.24 -3.67 4.60
C ASP A 159 5.11 -2.51 4.04
N ALA A 160 5.04 -1.36 4.71
CA ALA A 160 5.72 -0.14 4.27
C ALA A 160 7.24 -0.28 4.42
N GLY A 161 7.95 0.09 3.36
CA GLY A 161 9.41 0.06 3.34
C GLY A 161 10.03 -1.19 2.73
N ALA A 162 9.26 -2.26 2.47
CA ALA A 162 9.77 -3.49 1.83
C ALA A 162 9.92 -3.34 0.30
N HIS A 163 8.99 -2.62 -0.33
CA HIS A 163 8.86 -2.51 -1.79
C HIS A 163 8.88 -1.04 -2.23
N LEU A 164 9.95 -0.32 -1.85
CA LEU A 164 10.08 1.14 -1.91
C LEU A 164 9.64 1.80 -3.23
N THR A 165 9.82 1.14 -4.37
CA THR A 165 9.49 1.69 -5.70
C THR A 165 8.09 1.35 -6.21
N PHE A 166 7.45 0.31 -5.66
CA PHE A 166 6.21 -0.29 -6.17
C PHE A 166 5.02 0.00 -5.26
N PHE A 167 5.23 0.07 -3.95
CA PHE A 167 4.18 0.04 -2.96
C PHE A 167 4.49 0.96 -1.77
N ASN A 168 3.46 1.65 -1.25
CA ASN A 168 3.60 2.52 -0.09
C ASN A 168 2.29 2.68 0.70
N ASP A 169 2.16 1.90 1.77
CA ASP A 169 1.08 2.03 2.78
C ASP A 169 1.62 2.52 4.14
N ALA A 170 2.67 3.33 4.16
CA ALA A 170 3.22 3.90 5.41
C ALA A 170 2.16 4.71 6.21
N GLY A 171 1.16 5.24 5.52
CA GLY A 171 0.03 5.98 6.10
C GLY A 171 -1.20 5.14 6.46
N PHE A 172 -1.13 3.80 6.53
CA PHE A 172 -2.33 2.96 6.69
C PHE A 172 -3.17 3.28 7.93
N GLY A 173 -2.53 3.61 9.05
CA GLY A 173 -3.22 4.03 10.27
C GLY A 173 -3.92 5.38 10.12
N LEU A 174 -3.28 6.33 9.41
CA LEU A 174 -3.89 7.63 9.12
C LEU A 174 -5.06 7.48 8.15
N HIS A 175 -4.96 6.58 7.17
CA HIS A 175 -6.05 6.26 6.27
C HIS A 175 -7.23 5.58 7.00
N LEU A 176 -6.97 4.75 8.01
CA LEU A 176 -8.04 4.23 8.89
C LEU A 176 -8.80 5.38 9.58
N LEU A 177 -8.08 6.37 10.10
CA LEU A 177 -8.67 7.50 10.83
C LEU A 177 -9.37 8.50 9.90
N GLY A 178 -8.80 8.80 8.74
CA GLY A 178 -9.38 9.74 7.77
C GLY A 178 -10.53 9.12 6.98
N HIS A 179 -10.23 8.07 6.23
CA HIS A 179 -11.23 7.46 5.36
C HIS A 179 -12.26 6.64 6.16
N TRP A 180 -11.82 5.63 6.91
CA TRP A 180 -12.77 4.67 7.49
C TRP A 180 -13.54 5.21 8.70
N VAL A 181 -12.96 6.11 9.48
CA VAL A 181 -13.64 6.77 10.61
C VAL A 181 -14.36 8.04 10.15
N ARG A 182 -13.62 9.08 9.74
CA ARG A 182 -14.21 10.40 9.46
C ARG A 182 -15.12 10.40 8.23
N GLU A 183 -14.69 9.87 7.10
CA GLU A 183 -15.45 9.95 5.84
C GLU A 183 -16.56 8.91 5.75
N ARG A 184 -16.28 7.68 6.20
CA ARG A 184 -17.17 6.53 5.99
C ARG A 184 -17.98 6.12 7.21
N GLY A 185 -17.61 6.57 8.41
CA GLY A 185 -18.31 6.20 9.65
C GLY A 185 -18.36 4.69 9.91
N VAL A 186 -17.37 3.93 9.42
CA VAL A 186 -17.34 2.47 9.56
C VAL A 186 -16.94 2.05 10.97
N LEU A 187 -16.11 2.85 11.63
CA LEU A 187 -15.66 2.68 13.01
C LEU A 187 -15.81 4.00 13.76
N GLU A 188 -16.10 3.90 15.05
CA GLU A 188 -15.92 5.01 15.98
C GLU A 188 -14.43 5.31 16.17
N LEU A 189 -14.07 6.57 16.41
CA LEU A 189 -12.67 6.98 16.57
C LEU A 189 -11.95 6.20 17.67
N ALA A 190 -12.60 6.00 18.82
CA ALA A 190 -12.03 5.26 19.94
C ALA A 190 -11.74 3.79 19.57
N GLU A 191 -12.59 3.16 18.75
CA GLU A 191 -12.41 1.79 18.29
C GLU A 191 -11.27 1.68 17.26
N ALA A 192 -11.18 2.64 16.33
CA ALA A 192 -10.05 2.70 15.40
C ALA A 192 -8.71 2.91 16.13
N VAL A 193 -8.68 3.78 17.15
CA VAL A 193 -7.50 3.94 18.02
C VAL A 193 -7.19 2.64 18.75
N ARG A 194 -8.18 1.94 19.32
CA ARG A 194 -7.99 0.62 19.97
C ARG A 194 -7.34 -0.38 19.01
N LYS A 195 -7.85 -0.47 17.77
CA LYS A 195 -7.34 -1.36 16.70
C LYS A 195 -5.90 -1.06 16.27
N LEU A 196 -5.46 0.20 16.37
CA LEU A 196 -4.10 0.62 16.06
C LEU A 196 -3.14 0.56 17.26
N THR A 197 -3.64 0.43 18.49
CA THR A 197 -2.84 0.58 19.71
C THR A 197 -2.96 -0.60 20.68
N SER A 198 -3.99 -0.63 21.52
CA SER A 198 -4.10 -1.64 22.58
C SER A 198 -4.36 -3.04 22.04
N GLU A 199 -5.11 -3.18 20.93
CA GLU A 199 -5.38 -4.49 20.32
C GLU A 199 -4.11 -5.21 19.85
N PRO A 200 -3.21 -4.61 19.03
CA PRO A 200 -1.95 -5.24 18.69
C PRO A 200 -1.05 -5.42 19.92
N ALA A 201 -1.02 -4.47 20.87
CA ALA A 201 -0.23 -4.63 22.09
C ALA A 201 -0.65 -5.86 22.90
N GLU A 202 -1.95 -6.07 23.10
CA GLU A 202 -2.49 -7.26 23.78
C GLU A 202 -2.29 -8.54 22.97
N LEU A 203 -2.44 -8.46 21.65
CA LEU A 203 -2.28 -9.63 20.78
C LEU A 203 -0.85 -10.17 20.80
N PHE A 204 0.13 -9.27 20.73
CA PHE A 204 1.54 -9.60 20.72
C PHE A 204 2.18 -9.66 22.11
N GLY A 205 1.42 -9.37 23.18
CA GLY A 205 1.91 -9.39 24.56
C GLY A 205 2.86 -8.23 24.89
N ILE A 206 2.79 -7.11 24.17
CA ILE A 206 3.66 -5.95 24.42
C ILE A 206 3.21 -5.25 25.70
N ARG A 207 4.01 -5.38 26.76
CA ARG A 207 3.72 -4.83 28.09
C ARG A 207 3.82 -3.31 28.10
N ASP A 208 2.96 -2.68 28.91
CA ASP A 208 2.98 -1.26 29.23
C ASP A 208 2.91 -0.31 28.01
N ARG A 209 2.37 -0.78 26.87
CA ARG A 209 2.21 0.00 25.62
C ARG A 209 0.80 -0.13 25.06
N GLY A 210 0.45 0.76 24.13
CA GLY A 210 -0.84 0.77 23.43
C GLY A 210 -1.99 1.40 24.22
N ARG A 211 -1.73 1.94 25.41
CA ARG A 211 -2.72 2.65 26.25
C ARG A 211 -2.09 3.88 26.87
N ILE A 212 -2.86 4.96 27.00
CA ILE A 212 -2.47 6.15 27.75
C ILE A 212 -2.88 5.93 29.21
N ALA A 213 -1.92 5.56 30.05
CA ALA A 213 -2.14 5.32 31.48
C ALA A 213 -0.85 5.61 32.27
N PRO A 214 -0.95 5.99 33.57
CA PRO A 214 0.21 6.07 34.45
C PRO A 214 1.02 4.77 34.45
N GLY A 215 2.34 4.88 34.30
CA GLY A 215 3.25 3.73 34.22
C GLY A 215 3.46 3.16 32.82
N ALA A 216 2.61 3.48 31.84
CA ALA A 216 2.81 3.09 30.46
C ALA A 216 3.94 3.90 29.79
N TRP A 217 4.53 3.34 28.74
CA TRP A 217 5.47 4.06 27.88
C TRP A 217 4.78 5.23 27.18
N ALA A 218 5.47 6.37 27.11
CA ALA A 218 4.99 7.57 26.42
C ALA A 218 5.19 7.47 24.89
N ASP A 219 4.54 6.47 24.29
CA ASP A 219 4.38 6.37 22.83
C ASP A 219 3.06 7.02 22.44
N LEU A 220 3.12 8.20 21.81
CA LEU A 220 1.97 9.06 21.61
C LEU A 220 1.92 9.56 20.17
N LEU A 221 0.69 9.72 19.67
CA LEU A 221 0.40 10.40 18.41
C LEU A 221 -0.61 11.52 18.72
N LEU A 222 -0.24 12.76 18.39
CA LEU A 222 -1.15 13.90 18.43
C LEU A 222 -1.59 14.21 17.00
N PHE A 223 -2.90 14.22 16.77
CA PHE A 223 -3.50 14.47 15.47
C PHE A 223 -4.83 15.23 15.60
N ASP A 224 -5.22 15.91 14.54
CA ASP A 224 -6.52 16.57 14.39
C ASP A 224 -7.53 15.59 13.75
N PRO A 225 -8.58 15.16 14.46
CA PRO A 225 -9.57 14.22 13.91
C PRO A 225 -10.34 14.79 12.72
N ALA A 226 -10.41 16.11 12.54
CA ALA A 226 -11.08 16.73 11.41
C ALA A 226 -10.27 16.59 10.10
N THR A 227 -8.95 16.44 10.18
CA THR A 227 -8.06 16.51 9.01
C THR A 227 -7.13 15.31 8.85
N VAL A 228 -7.01 14.43 9.85
CA VAL A 228 -6.08 13.30 9.83
C VAL A 228 -6.24 12.42 8.59
N ASP A 229 -5.18 12.24 7.82
CA ASP A 229 -5.18 11.36 6.64
C ASP A 229 -3.76 11.05 6.15
N ARG A 230 -3.67 10.17 5.15
CA ARG A 230 -2.49 10.07 4.28
C ARG A 230 -2.66 10.99 3.08
N GLY A 231 -1.63 11.74 2.75
CA GLY A 231 -1.63 12.60 1.56
C GLY A 231 -1.38 11.82 0.26
N PRO A 232 -1.28 12.53 -0.87
CA PRO A 232 -1.03 11.89 -2.15
C PRO A 232 0.29 11.12 -2.14
N LYS A 233 0.32 10.00 -2.85
CA LYS A 233 1.54 9.22 -3.07
C LYS A 233 2.51 10.05 -3.92
N GLN A 234 3.78 10.09 -3.53
CA GLN A 234 4.82 10.86 -4.23
C GLN A 234 6.06 10.01 -4.44
N ARG A 235 6.71 10.18 -5.59
CA ARG A 235 8.02 9.59 -5.88
C ARG A 235 9.10 10.60 -5.53
N VAL A 236 10.07 10.17 -4.73
CA VAL A 236 11.24 10.97 -4.32
C VAL A 236 12.53 10.22 -4.61
N HIS A 237 13.64 10.94 -4.78
CA HIS A 237 14.96 10.40 -5.12
C HIS A 237 15.98 10.68 -4.02
N ASP A 238 15.62 10.35 -2.78
CA ASP A 238 16.35 10.71 -1.56
C ASP A 238 17.12 9.53 -0.93
N LEU A 239 17.13 8.37 -1.59
CA LEU A 239 17.94 7.22 -1.18
C LEU A 239 19.39 7.36 -1.66
N PRO A 240 20.34 6.63 -1.03
CA PRO A 240 21.73 6.61 -1.49
C PRO A 240 21.84 6.29 -2.98
N GLY A 241 22.65 7.08 -3.70
CA GLY A 241 22.79 6.95 -5.16
C GLY A 241 21.63 7.53 -5.98
N GLY A 242 20.69 8.26 -5.38
CA GLY A 242 19.57 8.89 -6.09
C GLY A 242 18.45 7.92 -6.47
N SER A 243 18.43 6.73 -5.87
CA SER A 243 17.37 5.75 -6.09
C SER A 243 16.01 6.28 -5.65
N ALA A 244 14.98 5.89 -6.39
CA ALA A 244 13.61 6.33 -6.12
C ALA A 244 12.97 5.55 -4.96
N ARG A 245 12.07 6.21 -4.24
CA ARG A 245 11.07 5.56 -3.38
C ARG A 245 9.74 6.31 -3.40
N LEU A 246 8.69 5.61 -3.01
CA LEU A 246 7.36 6.16 -2.81
C LEU A 246 7.20 6.58 -1.35
N VAL A 247 6.65 7.78 -1.15
CA VAL A 247 6.31 8.35 0.16
C VAL A 247 4.88 8.88 0.13
N THR A 248 4.29 9.05 1.31
CA THR A 248 3.00 9.73 1.50
C THR A 248 3.15 10.66 2.69
N PRO A 249 2.84 11.95 2.56
CA PRO A 249 2.90 12.87 3.69
C PRO A 249 1.77 12.57 4.68
N ALA A 250 2.03 12.77 5.96
CA ALA A 250 0.99 12.73 6.97
C ALA A 250 0.19 14.04 6.93
N VAL A 251 -1.13 13.96 6.96
CA VAL A 251 -2.03 15.12 7.05
C VAL A 251 -2.66 15.11 8.44
N GLY A 252 -2.79 16.28 9.07
CA GLY A 252 -3.42 16.42 10.39
C GLY A 252 -2.64 15.83 11.56
N VAL A 253 -1.36 15.46 11.39
CA VAL A 253 -0.48 15.00 12.48
C VAL A 253 0.33 16.16 13.04
N HIS A 254 0.33 16.34 14.36
CA HIS A 254 1.03 17.42 15.06
C HIS A 254 2.25 16.95 15.85
N GLY A 255 2.32 15.66 16.16
CA GLY A 255 3.50 15.09 16.77
C GLY A 255 3.43 13.60 17.01
N VAL A 256 4.61 12.99 17.01
CA VAL A 256 4.83 11.60 17.38
C VAL A 256 5.87 11.57 18.48
N TRP A 257 5.59 10.84 19.56
CA TRP A 257 6.53 10.57 20.63
C TRP A 257 6.80 9.07 20.72
N VAL A 258 8.07 8.72 20.90
CA VAL A 258 8.50 7.35 21.17
C VAL A 258 9.28 7.38 22.46
N ASN A 259 8.84 6.60 23.45
CA ASN A 259 9.43 6.58 24.79
C ASN A 259 9.59 7.99 25.42
N GLY A 260 8.63 8.89 25.17
CA GLY A 260 8.60 10.26 25.69
C GLY A 260 9.40 11.30 24.91
N VAL A 261 10.15 10.89 23.87
CA VAL A 261 10.92 11.81 23.03
C VAL A 261 10.14 12.09 21.75
N LYS A 262 9.94 13.37 21.42
CA LYS A 262 9.29 13.78 20.17
C LYS A 262 10.20 13.43 18.99
N VAL A 263 9.71 12.60 18.07
CA VAL A 263 10.47 12.12 16.88
C VAL A 263 9.94 12.72 15.58
N ALA A 264 8.71 13.21 15.57
CA ALA A 264 8.12 13.90 14.43
C ALA A 264 7.20 15.02 14.92
N ASP A 265 7.04 16.05 14.12
CA ASP A 265 6.08 17.14 14.29
C ASP A 265 5.22 17.33 13.02
N ALA A 266 4.59 18.50 12.88
CA ALA A 266 3.74 18.81 11.73
C ALA A 266 4.52 18.89 10.41
N ASP A 267 5.84 19.13 10.46
CA ASP A 267 6.71 19.23 9.29
C ASP A 267 7.37 17.88 8.95
N GLY A 268 7.10 16.83 9.74
CA GLY A 268 7.58 15.48 9.52
C GLY A 268 8.61 15.02 10.55
N LEU A 269 9.53 14.16 10.13
CA LEU A 269 10.54 13.58 11.02
C LEU A 269 11.52 14.67 11.47
N ILE A 270 11.72 14.79 12.78
CA ILE A 270 12.69 15.72 13.36
C ILE A 270 14.10 15.13 13.16
N ALA A 271 15.07 15.97 12.75
CA ALA A 271 16.47 15.56 12.66
C ALA A 271 16.95 15.02 14.03
N GLU A 272 17.84 14.02 14.02
CA GLU A 272 18.24 13.27 15.22
C GLU A 272 18.39 14.16 16.47
N PRO A 273 17.61 13.90 17.54
CA PRO A 273 17.72 14.68 18.76
C PRO A 273 19.14 14.58 19.34
N GLY A 274 19.88 15.68 19.35
CA GLY A 274 21.19 15.77 20.01
C GLY A 274 22.43 15.71 19.10
N SER A 275 22.32 15.89 17.79
CA SER A 275 23.46 15.93 16.84
C SER A 275 24.51 17.04 17.10
N GLY A 276 24.28 17.91 18.09
CA GLY A 276 25.17 19.02 18.46
C GLY A 276 26.10 18.81 19.67
N GLN A 277 26.02 17.68 20.40
CA GLN A 277 26.93 17.41 21.53
C GLN A 277 27.56 16.03 21.44
N ALA A 278 28.87 15.96 21.67
CA ALA A 278 29.69 14.76 21.61
C ALA A 278 29.24 13.71 22.64
N GLY A 279 28.30 12.86 22.24
CA GLY A 279 27.79 11.71 22.97
C GLY A 279 26.65 11.12 22.16
N SER A 280 26.86 9.94 21.56
CA SER A 280 26.03 9.36 20.48
C SER A 280 24.53 9.67 20.63
N ALA A 281 24.03 10.62 19.85
CA ALA A 281 22.60 10.80 19.65
C ALA A 281 22.03 9.48 19.12
N ARG A 282 21.02 8.94 19.81
CA ARG A 282 20.36 7.68 19.43
C ARG A 282 18.87 7.93 19.39
N TRP A 283 18.22 7.43 18.34
CA TRP A 283 16.77 7.35 18.28
C TRP A 283 16.21 6.71 19.56
N PRO A 284 15.08 7.21 20.09
CA PRO A 284 14.56 6.79 21.39
C PRO A 284 13.98 5.38 21.38
N GLY A 285 13.89 4.72 20.21
CA GLY A 285 13.36 3.37 20.06
C GLY A 285 14.07 2.34 20.93
N ARG A 286 13.32 1.32 21.36
CA ARG A 286 13.84 0.20 22.16
C ARG A 286 13.47 -1.12 21.53
N MET A 287 14.37 -2.09 21.62
CA MET A 287 14.06 -3.47 21.30
C MET A 287 13.10 -4.03 22.36
N LEU A 288 11.92 -4.48 21.93
CA LEU A 288 10.96 -5.17 22.80
C LEU A 288 11.44 -6.61 23.01
N ARG A 289 11.85 -6.93 24.24
CA ARG A 289 12.39 -8.26 24.61
C ARG A 289 11.47 -9.07 25.50
N GLU A 290 10.54 -8.40 26.17
CA GLU A 290 9.62 -9.01 27.13
C GLU A 290 8.20 -8.97 26.59
N PHE A 291 7.57 -10.14 26.56
CA PHE A 291 6.20 -10.31 26.12
C PHE A 291 5.37 -10.99 27.22
N ALA A 292 4.12 -10.58 27.38
CA ALA A 292 3.15 -11.29 28.19
C ALA A 292 2.82 -12.65 27.54
N ALA A 293 2.59 -13.66 28.39
CA ALA A 293 2.19 -15.00 27.96
C ALA A 293 0.73 -15.03 27.52
#